data_AF-A0A9P3N0V5-F1
#
_entry.id   AF-A0A9P3N0V5-F1
#
_cell.length_a   1.000
_cell.length_b   1.000
_cell.length_c   1.000
_cell.angle_alpha   90.00
_cell.angle_beta   90.00
_cell.angle_gamma   90.00
#
_symmetry.space_group_name_H-M   'P 1'
#
loop_
_entity.id
_entity.type
_entity.pdbx_description
1 polymer ?
#
loop_
_entity_poly.entity_id
_entity_poly.type
_entity_poly.pdbx_seq_one_letter_code
_entity_poly.pdbx_strand_id
1 'polypeptide(L)'
;MPTCYLECLPCGGGSPLAHALVTAVRAAEVAKKRGDVGQVVAVLLTDGRANVPLATSLEAMEGATGRGGGSSGGSREGGEGVGEEEKLPPRLEDIKEEVLSIAARMGAAGMQLLVIDTENKFVSSGFAKEIAKHSRGKYFYLPHASVATVAATARAAMQDFRKP
;
A
#
# COMPACT_ATOMS: atom_id res chain seq x y z
N MET A 1 -25.54 -12.16 10.88
CA MET A 1 -24.75 -10.93 11.02
C MET A 1 -23.29 -11.34 10.92
N PRO A 2 -22.47 -10.76 10.02
CA PRO A 2 -21.04 -11.04 10.02
C PRO A 2 -20.47 -10.69 11.40
N THR A 3 -19.73 -11.61 11.99
CA THR A 3 -19.30 -11.55 13.40
C THR A 3 -18.04 -10.71 13.58
N CYS A 4 -17.32 -10.42 12.50
CA CYS A 4 -16.23 -9.46 12.52
C CYS A 4 -16.13 -8.65 11.23
N TYR A 5 -15.73 -7.37 11.37
CA TYR A 5 -15.55 -6.43 10.26
C TYR A 5 -14.57 -6.97 9.19
N LEU A 6 -13.60 -7.81 9.59
CA LEU A 6 -12.61 -8.39 8.68
C LEU A 6 -13.19 -9.44 7.72
N GLU A 7 -14.28 -10.15 8.08
CA GLU A 7 -14.93 -11.16 7.22
C GLU A 7 -15.57 -10.55 5.97
N CYS A 8 -15.93 -9.27 6.02
CA CYS A 8 -16.58 -8.56 4.91
C CYS A 8 -15.63 -7.64 4.14
N LEU A 9 -14.35 -7.59 4.51
CA LEU A 9 -13.41 -6.80 3.73
C LEU A 9 -13.24 -7.42 2.34
N PRO A 10 -13.29 -6.61 1.26
CA PRO A 10 -13.01 -7.12 -0.07
C PRO A 10 -11.56 -7.64 -0.11
N CYS A 11 -11.41 -8.94 -0.33
CA CYS A 11 -10.11 -9.58 -0.50
C CYS A 11 -9.89 -9.88 -1.98
N GLY A 12 -8.80 -9.40 -2.55
CA GLY A 12 -8.43 -9.67 -3.94
C GLY A 12 -7.04 -9.11 -4.25
N GLY A 13 -6.26 -9.82 -5.08
CA GLY A 13 -4.89 -9.44 -5.45
C GLY A 13 -4.79 -8.27 -6.43
N GLY A 14 -5.91 -7.66 -6.82
CA GLY A 14 -5.95 -6.55 -7.78
C GLY A 14 -5.57 -5.20 -7.18
N SER A 15 -5.50 -5.07 -5.85
CA SER A 15 -5.12 -3.83 -5.16
C SER A 15 -3.60 -3.71 -5.05
N PRO A 16 -2.97 -2.74 -5.72
CA PRO A 16 -1.52 -2.71 -5.82
C PRO A 16 -0.87 -2.20 -4.53
N LEU A 17 0.21 -2.85 -4.09
CA LEU A 17 0.91 -2.53 -2.85
C LEU A 17 1.29 -1.04 -2.77
N ALA A 18 1.80 -0.49 -3.86
CA ALA A 18 2.20 0.90 -3.90
C ALA A 18 1.01 1.85 -3.63
N HIS A 19 -0.18 1.51 -4.14
CA HIS A 19 -1.39 2.33 -3.93
C HIS A 19 -1.85 2.27 -2.47
N ALA A 20 -1.79 1.09 -1.88
CA ALA A 20 -2.08 0.91 -0.46
C ALA A 20 -1.15 1.77 0.41
N LEU A 21 0.15 1.82 0.09
CA LEU A 21 1.12 2.65 0.82
C LEU A 21 0.86 4.15 0.64
N VAL A 22 0.55 4.62 -0.58
CA VAL A 22 0.19 6.02 -0.81
C VAL A 22 -1.06 6.42 -0.04
N THR A 23 -2.09 5.57 -0.06
CA THR A 23 -3.34 5.80 0.66
C THR A 23 -3.10 5.84 2.18
N ALA A 24 -2.25 4.96 2.70
CA ALA A 24 -1.85 4.97 4.11
C ALA A 24 -1.13 6.27 4.50
N VAL A 25 -0.20 6.77 3.66
CA VAL A 25 0.47 8.06 3.88
C VAL A 25 -0.53 9.19 3.95
N ARG A 26 -1.44 9.29 2.96
CA ARG A 26 -2.44 10.36 2.91
C ARG A 26 -3.35 10.35 4.14
N ALA A 27 -3.84 9.16 4.52
CA ALA A 27 -4.68 9.00 5.71
C ALA A 27 -3.93 9.45 6.99
N ALA A 28 -2.66 9.07 7.11
CA ALA A 28 -1.83 9.44 8.25
C ALA A 28 -1.54 10.95 8.31
N GLU A 29 -1.23 11.58 7.18
CA GLU A 29 -0.99 13.02 7.13
C GLU A 29 -2.26 13.82 7.49
N VAL A 30 -3.42 13.39 7.01
CA VAL A 30 -4.70 14.02 7.37
C VAL A 30 -4.97 13.90 8.86
N ALA A 31 -4.77 12.71 9.44
CA ALA A 31 -4.97 12.47 10.86
C ALA A 31 -3.99 13.30 11.73
N LYS A 32 -2.72 13.37 11.33
CA LYS A 32 -1.71 14.18 12.03
C LYS A 32 -2.01 15.68 11.93
N LYS A 33 -2.38 16.18 10.75
CA LYS A 33 -2.71 17.61 10.54
C LYS A 33 -3.95 18.05 11.31
N ARG A 34 -4.94 17.16 11.47
CA ARG A 34 -6.12 17.42 12.32
C ARG A 34 -5.77 17.49 13.81
N GLY A 35 -4.63 16.92 14.22
CA GLY A 35 -4.22 16.86 15.62
C GLY A 35 -4.89 15.72 16.40
N ASP A 36 -5.63 14.84 15.73
CA ASP A 36 -6.39 13.75 16.35
C ASP A 36 -5.46 12.64 16.88
N VAL A 37 -4.23 12.54 16.36
CA VAL A 37 -3.28 11.47 16.69
C VAL A 37 -1.87 12.01 16.91
N GLY A 38 -1.25 11.65 18.04
CA GLY A 38 0.14 12.00 18.36
C GLY A 38 1.17 11.13 17.63
N GLN A 39 0.82 9.89 17.28
CA GLN A 39 1.70 8.95 16.58
C GLN A 39 0.86 8.07 15.63
N VAL A 40 1.41 7.80 14.45
CA VAL A 40 0.81 6.85 13.49
C VAL A 40 1.75 5.67 13.31
N VAL A 41 1.22 4.47 13.55
CA VAL A 41 1.88 3.19 13.28
C VAL A 41 1.13 2.51 12.14
N ALA A 42 1.82 2.26 11.03
CA ALA A 42 1.32 1.48 9.91
C ALA A 42 1.83 0.04 10.04
N VAL A 43 0.94 -0.95 9.90
CA VAL A 43 1.31 -2.37 9.89
C VAL A 43 1.12 -2.91 8.48
N LEU A 44 2.21 -3.32 7.83
CA LEU A 44 2.21 -3.99 6.54
C LEU A 44 2.35 -5.49 6.75
N LEU A 45 1.26 -6.22 6.54
CA LEU A 45 1.28 -7.68 6.48
C LEU A 45 1.42 -8.10 5.02
N THR A 46 2.47 -8.85 4.68
CA THR A 46 2.75 -9.24 3.29
C THR A 46 3.23 -10.68 3.19
N ASP A 47 2.87 -11.32 2.07
CA ASP A 47 3.36 -12.60 1.58
C ASP A 47 4.33 -12.41 0.39
N GLY A 48 4.92 -11.20 0.28
CA GLY A 48 6.06 -10.83 -0.59
C GLY A 48 5.79 -10.70 -2.08
N ARG A 49 4.52 -10.76 -2.52
CA ARG A 49 4.15 -10.53 -3.91
C ARG A 49 3.66 -9.09 -4.14
N ALA A 50 4.57 -8.19 -4.52
CA ALA A 50 4.18 -6.94 -5.14
C ALA A 50 4.19 -7.12 -6.67
N ASN A 51 2.99 -7.23 -7.27
CA ASN A 51 2.86 -7.59 -8.68
C ASN A 51 2.23 -6.48 -9.55
N VAL A 52 1.92 -5.32 -8.97
CA VAL A 52 1.20 -4.26 -9.71
C VAL A 52 1.79 -2.86 -9.40
N PRO A 53 2.11 -2.05 -10.42
CA PRO A 53 2.56 -0.65 -10.30
C PRO A 53 1.47 0.33 -9.89
N LEU A 54 1.84 1.53 -9.38
CA LEU A 54 0.88 2.62 -9.12
C LEU A 54 0.13 3.08 -10.37
N ALA A 55 0.84 3.24 -11.49
CA ALA A 55 0.27 3.75 -12.73
C ALA A 55 -0.92 2.89 -13.21
N THR A 56 -0.72 1.57 -13.24
CA THR A 56 -1.78 0.59 -13.57
C THR A 56 -2.89 0.56 -12.52
N SER A 57 -2.61 0.91 -11.27
CA SER A 57 -3.62 1.01 -10.20
C SER A 57 -4.60 2.15 -10.42
N LEU A 58 -4.11 3.31 -10.86
CA LEU A 58 -4.95 4.48 -11.13
C LEU A 58 -5.87 4.20 -12.32
N GLU A 59 -5.32 3.61 -13.38
CA GLU A 59 -6.06 3.25 -14.60
C GLU A 59 -7.16 2.19 -14.33
N ALA A 60 -6.89 1.18 -13.49
CA ALA A 60 -7.88 0.15 -13.15
C ALA A 60 -9.08 0.68 -12.35
N MET A 61 -8.93 1.79 -11.62
CA MET A 61 -10.00 2.44 -10.86
C MET A 61 -10.78 3.44 -11.70
N GLU A 62 -10.14 4.15 -12.64
CA GLU A 62 -10.82 5.01 -13.62
C GLU A 62 -11.80 4.19 -14.49
N GLY A 63 -11.49 2.92 -14.77
CA GLY A 63 -12.43 1.99 -15.40
C GLY A 63 -13.57 1.50 -14.50
N ALA A 64 -13.40 1.51 -13.17
CA ALA A 64 -14.40 1.03 -12.20
C ALA A 64 -15.41 2.12 -11.78
N THR A 65 -15.04 3.41 -11.87
CA THR A 65 -15.96 4.55 -11.62
C THR A 65 -16.77 4.96 -12.86
N GLY A 66 -16.54 4.33 -14.02
CA GLY A 66 -17.24 4.61 -15.28
C GLY A 66 -18.50 3.78 -15.52
N ARG A 67 -19.49 3.81 -14.63
CA ARG A 67 -20.85 3.31 -14.95
C ARG A 67 -21.93 3.90 -14.04
N GLY A 68 -22.44 5.06 -14.42
CA GLY A 68 -23.67 5.60 -13.85
C GLY A 68 -23.91 7.07 -14.16
N GLY A 69 -24.61 7.36 -15.26
CA GLY A 69 -25.18 8.69 -15.50
C GLY A 69 -25.24 9.07 -16.98
N GLY A 70 -26.32 8.70 -17.66
CA GLY A 70 -26.68 9.32 -18.93
C GLY A 70 -27.32 10.69 -18.70
N SER A 71 -26.94 11.69 -19.50
CA SER A 71 -27.86 12.72 -20.01
C SER A 71 -27.19 13.49 -21.16
N SER A 72 -27.76 13.34 -22.35
CA SER A 72 -28.01 14.37 -23.37
C SER A 72 -27.03 15.56 -23.58
N GLY A 73 -26.48 15.63 -24.79
CA GLY A 73 -26.64 16.82 -25.65
C GLY A 73 -25.43 17.73 -25.90
N GLY A 74 -24.97 17.74 -27.16
CA GLY A 74 -24.70 19.00 -27.88
C GLY A 74 -23.26 19.47 -28.10
N SER A 75 -22.72 19.12 -29.27
CA SER A 75 -21.92 19.96 -30.20
C SER A 75 -20.67 20.72 -29.72
N ARG A 76 -19.49 20.37 -30.25
CA ARG A 76 -18.64 21.22 -31.11
C ARG A 76 -17.34 20.55 -31.54
N GLU A 77 -16.85 21.02 -32.69
CA GLU A 77 -15.80 20.50 -33.55
C GLU A 77 -14.36 20.73 -33.03
N GLY A 78 -13.44 19.89 -33.51
CA GLY A 78 -12.06 20.27 -33.86
C GLY A 78 -10.99 20.10 -32.78
N GLY A 79 -9.98 19.26 -33.07
CA GLY A 79 -8.70 19.27 -32.33
C GLY A 79 -7.92 17.96 -32.39
N GLU A 80 -7.17 17.79 -33.49
CA GLU A 80 -5.83 17.17 -33.61
C GLU A 80 -5.47 15.96 -32.72
N GLY A 81 -5.26 14.82 -33.39
CA GLY A 81 -4.75 13.60 -32.79
C GLY A 81 -3.38 13.81 -32.15
N VAL A 82 -3.35 13.71 -30.83
CA VAL A 82 -2.12 13.48 -30.08
C VAL A 82 -1.92 11.97 -30.04
N GLY A 83 -0.80 11.52 -30.60
CA GLY A 83 -0.47 10.12 -30.79
C GLY A 83 -0.66 9.31 -29.51
N GLU A 84 -1.26 8.14 -29.68
CA GLU A 84 -1.35 7.09 -28.67
C GLU A 84 0.09 6.71 -28.28
N GLU A 85 0.59 7.29 -27.18
CA GLU A 85 1.82 6.83 -26.55
C GLU A 85 1.54 5.42 -26.05
N GLU A 86 2.01 4.42 -26.80
CA GLU A 86 1.94 3.00 -26.45
C GLU A 86 2.75 2.77 -25.17
N LYS A 87 2.08 2.98 -24.02
CA LYS A 87 2.67 2.89 -22.70
C LYS A 87 3.04 1.43 -22.44
N LEU A 88 4.29 1.07 -22.74
CA LEU A 88 4.84 -0.25 -22.45
C LEU A 88 4.53 -0.61 -20.98
N PRO A 89 4.15 -1.87 -20.71
CA PRO A 89 3.88 -2.30 -19.34
C PRO A 89 5.11 -2.01 -18.48
N PRO A 90 4.95 -1.31 -17.35
CA PRO A 90 6.06 -0.96 -16.46
C PRO A 90 6.81 -2.22 -16.00
N ARG A 91 8.15 -2.14 -15.93
CA ARG A 91 8.98 -3.28 -15.55
C ARG A 91 8.91 -3.50 -14.04
N LEU A 92 9.13 -4.73 -13.60
CA LEU A 92 9.03 -5.10 -12.18
C LEU A 92 10.02 -4.32 -11.30
N GLU A 93 11.19 -3.98 -11.85
CA GLU A 93 12.22 -3.18 -11.20
C GLU A 93 11.72 -1.76 -10.89
N ASP A 94 11.01 -1.14 -11.84
CA ASP A 94 10.44 0.21 -11.69
C ASP A 94 9.39 0.25 -10.56
N ILE A 95 8.61 -0.82 -10.41
CA ILE A 95 7.59 -0.97 -9.35
C ILE A 95 8.25 -1.05 -7.97
N LYS A 96 9.35 -1.79 -7.87
CA LYS A 96 10.06 -1.95 -6.60
C LYS A 96 10.63 -0.62 -6.15
N GLU A 97 11.31 0.10 -7.03
CA GLU A 97 11.87 1.42 -6.72
C GLU A 97 10.78 2.41 -6.31
N GLU A 98 9.64 2.40 -7.01
CA GLU A 98 8.49 3.22 -6.67
C GLU A 98 7.98 2.93 -5.24
N VAL A 99 7.77 1.66 -4.89
CA VAL A 99 7.36 1.24 -3.54
C VAL A 99 8.37 1.66 -2.47
N LEU A 100 9.67 1.49 -2.75
CA LEU A 100 10.73 1.89 -1.82
C LEU A 100 10.76 3.41 -1.62
N SER A 101 10.51 4.19 -2.66
CA SER A 101 10.42 5.66 -2.57
C SER A 101 9.25 6.10 -1.67
N ILE A 102 8.10 5.40 -1.77
CA ILE A 102 6.93 5.67 -0.92
C ILE A 102 7.21 5.26 0.52
N ALA A 103 7.87 4.11 0.72
CA ALA A 103 8.28 3.66 2.05
C ALA A 103 9.22 4.68 2.72
N ALA A 104 10.18 5.24 1.99
CA ALA A 104 11.05 6.30 2.48
C ALA A 104 10.25 7.55 2.90
N ARG A 105 9.24 7.94 2.11
CA ARG A 105 8.34 9.05 2.45
C ARG A 105 7.51 8.78 3.71
N MET A 106 7.08 7.54 3.96
CA MET A 106 6.40 7.18 5.21
C MET A 106 7.27 7.47 6.44
N GLY A 107 8.53 7.04 6.37
CA GLY A 107 9.50 7.32 7.44
C GLY A 107 9.75 8.82 7.61
N ALA A 108 9.90 9.56 6.51
CA ALA A 108 10.10 11.01 6.52
C ALA A 108 8.87 11.78 7.08
N ALA A 109 7.66 11.29 6.84
CA ALA A 109 6.43 11.80 7.43
C ALA A 109 6.29 11.48 8.92
N GLY A 110 7.29 10.85 9.54
CA GLY A 110 7.30 10.45 10.94
C GLY A 110 6.31 9.33 11.27
N MET A 111 5.93 8.52 10.28
CA MET A 111 5.12 7.32 10.49
C MET A 111 6.05 6.17 10.90
N GLN A 112 5.62 5.35 11.85
CA GLN A 112 6.34 4.13 12.19
C GLN A 112 5.79 2.98 11.34
N LEU A 113 6.62 2.33 10.54
CA LEU A 113 6.21 1.18 9.74
C LEU A 113 6.63 -0.13 10.44
N LEU A 114 5.69 -1.06 10.61
CA LEU A 114 5.94 -2.44 11.01
C LEU A 114 5.64 -3.34 9.82
N VAL A 115 6.66 -4.01 9.29
CA VAL A 115 6.53 -4.99 8.21
C VAL A 115 6.58 -6.39 8.80
N ILE A 116 5.51 -7.15 8.59
CA ILE A 116 5.38 -8.55 8.97
C ILE A 116 5.38 -9.38 7.69
N ASP A 117 6.46 -10.12 7.52
CA ASP A 117 6.68 -11.00 6.39
C ASP A 117 6.34 -12.43 6.76
N THR A 118 5.41 -13.01 6.01
CA THR A 118 4.89 -14.37 6.22
C THR A 118 5.41 -15.38 5.19
N GLU A 119 6.31 -14.95 4.29
CA GLU A 119 6.94 -15.84 3.31
C GLU A 119 7.81 -16.91 3.96
N ASN A 120 8.24 -17.89 3.15
CA ASN A 120 9.33 -18.78 3.51
C ASN A 120 10.68 -18.14 3.10
N LYS A 121 11.68 -18.15 3.97
CA LYS A 121 13.02 -17.55 3.81
C LYS A 121 13.74 -18.00 2.53
N PHE A 122 13.38 -19.16 2.00
CA PHE A 122 13.95 -19.73 0.78
C PHE A 122 13.31 -19.20 -0.53
N VAL A 123 12.13 -18.59 -0.43
CA VAL A 123 11.40 -18.00 -1.57
C VAL A 123 11.32 -16.47 -1.45
N SER A 124 11.62 -15.93 -0.26
CA SER A 124 11.49 -14.49 -0.03
C SER A 124 12.45 -13.70 -0.92
N SER A 125 11.85 -12.78 -1.66
CA SER A 125 12.57 -11.83 -2.53
C SER A 125 13.37 -10.79 -1.75
N GLY A 126 13.29 -10.78 -0.41
CA GLY A 126 13.93 -9.78 0.45
C GLY A 126 13.25 -8.41 0.41
N PHE A 127 12.21 -8.24 -0.42
CA PHE A 127 11.58 -6.96 -0.69
C PHE A 127 10.90 -6.34 0.55
N ALA A 128 10.22 -7.15 1.36
CA ALA A 128 9.62 -6.70 2.62
C ALA A 128 10.66 -6.10 3.59
N LYS A 129 11.87 -6.68 3.61
CA LYS A 129 12.99 -6.18 4.41
C LYS A 129 13.53 -4.85 3.89
N GLU A 130 13.56 -4.66 2.57
CA GLU A 130 13.95 -3.40 1.95
C GLU A 130 12.97 -2.27 2.25
N ILE A 131 11.66 -2.54 2.20
CA ILE A 131 10.60 -1.59 2.58
C ILE A 131 10.79 -1.11 4.02
N ALA A 132 11.01 -2.05 4.94
CA ALA A 132 11.24 -1.73 6.35
C ALA A 132 12.51 -0.88 6.52
N LYS A 133 13.59 -1.19 5.78
CA LYS A 133 14.83 -0.41 5.83
C LYS A 133 14.65 1.02 5.34
N HIS A 134 13.97 1.22 4.20
CA HIS A 134 13.78 2.55 3.60
C HIS A 134 12.84 3.42 4.44
N SER A 135 11.82 2.83 5.04
CA SER A 135 10.92 3.52 5.96
C SER A 135 11.51 3.78 7.35
N ARG A 136 12.73 3.27 7.64
CA ARG A 136 13.29 3.21 9.01
C ARG A 136 12.35 2.48 10.00
N GLY A 137 11.55 1.57 9.47
CA GLY A 137 10.60 0.76 10.20
C GLY A 137 11.20 -0.52 10.77
N LYS A 138 10.35 -1.33 11.37
CA LYS A 138 10.71 -2.64 11.93
C LYS A 138 10.29 -3.75 10.99
N TYR A 139 11.14 -4.76 10.87
CA TYR A 139 10.88 -5.97 10.09
C TYR A 139 10.81 -7.17 11.01
N PHE A 140 9.75 -7.97 10.87
CA PHE A 140 9.61 -9.26 11.52
C PHE A 140 9.29 -10.33 10.48
N TYR A 141 10.10 -11.38 10.49
CA TYR A 141 9.86 -12.57 9.70
C TYR A 141 9.17 -13.62 10.56
N LEU A 142 7.95 -14.02 10.17
CA LEU A 142 7.13 -14.99 10.90
C LEU A 142 6.78 -16.16 9.95
N PRO A 143 7.66 -17.18 9.84
CA PRO A 143 7.32 -18.39 9.10
C PRO A 143 6.18 -19.10 9.84
N HIS A 144 5.10 -19.43 9.14
CA HIS A 144 3.91 -20.04 9.76
C HIS A 144 3.28 -19.15 10.84
N ALA A 145 3.04 -17.88 10.50
CA ALA A 145 2.45 -16.89 11.39
C ALA A 145 1.06 -17.34 11.90
N SER A 146 1.00 -17.78 13.15
CA SER A 146 -0.28 -17.93 13.85
C SER A 146 -0.84 -16.54 14.19
N VAL A 147 -2.16 -16.39 14.26
CA VAL A 147 -2.83 -15.14 14.66
C VAL A 147 -2.28 -14.63 16.00
N ALA A 148 -2.02 -15.54 16.94
CA ALA A 148 -1.46 -15.21 18.24
C ALA A 148 -0.05 -14.62 18.13
N THR A 149 0.79 -15.17 17.24
CA THR A 149 2.15 -14.67 16.99
C THR A 149 2.13 -13.29 16.36
N VAL A 150 1.28 -13.07 15.33
CA VAL A 150 1.14 -11.75 14.69
C VAL A 150 0.71 -10.70 15.72
N ALA A 151 -0.28 -11.01 16.56
CA ALA A 151 -0.75 -10.11 17.61
C ALA A 151 0.33 -9.81 18.65
N ALA A 152 1.09 -10.82 19.08
CA ALA A 152 2.19 -10.64 20.03
C ALA A 152 3.30 -9.76 19.44
N THR A 153 3.69 -9.97 18.19
CA THR A 153 4.69 -9.17 17.47
C THR A 153 4.23 -7.72 17.31
N ALA A 154 2.99 -7.49 16.89
CA ALA A 154 2.44 -6.14 16.76
C ALA A 154 2.42 -5.40 18.11
N ARG A 155 2.02 -6.08 19.19
CA ARG A 155 2.05 -5.50 20.55
C ARG A 155 3.46 -5.15 21.00
N ALA A 156 4.43 -6.04 20.82
CA ALA A 156 5.82 -5.78 21.17
C ALA A 156 6.39 -4.59 20.37
N ALA A 157 6.13 -4.55 19.05
CA ALA A 157 6.58 -3.45 18.20
C ALA A 157 5.99 -2.10 18.64
N MET A 158 4.69 -2.06 18.96
CA MET A 158 4.02 -0.85 19.47
C MET A 158 4.61 -0.37 20.80
N GLN A 159 4.98 -1.27 21.71
CA GLN A 159 5.63 -0.88 22.98
C GLN A 159 6.98 -0.21 22.76
N ASP A 160 7.75 -0.70 21.82
CA ASP A 160 9.04 -0.08 21.49
C ASP A 160 8.88 1.26 20.78
N PHE A 161 7.88 1.42 19.91
CA PHE A 161 7.60 2.72 19.28
C PHE A 161 7.12 3.78 20.27
N ARG A 162 6.68 3.37 21.47
CA ARG A 162 6.27 4.25 22.57
C ARG A 162 7.42 4.68 23.46
N LYS A 163 8.61 4.07 23.34
CA LYS A 163 9.78 4.48 24.13
C LYS A 163 10.26 5.86 23.62
N PRO A 164 10.50 6.83 24.53
CA PRO A 164 10.84 8.21 24.18
C PRO A 164 12.19 8.31 23.47
#